data_AF-A0A2S9FZL7-F1
#
_entry.id   AF-A0A2S9FZL7-F1
#
_cell.length_a   1.000
_cell.length_b   1.000
_cell.length_c   1.000
_cell.angle_alpha   90.00
_cell.angle_beta   90.00
_cell.angle_gamma   90.00
#
_symmetry.space_group_name_H-M   'P 1'
#
loop_
_entity.id
_entity.type
_entity.pdbx_description
1 polymer ?
#
loop_
_entity_poly.entity_id
_entity_poly.type
_entity_poly.pdbx_seq_one_letter_code
_entity_poly.pdbx_strand_id
1 'polypeptide(L)'
;MSAESAAGTANIREIDTGDLPDRYARGWHCLGPVKDYLDGTPNGIEIFGTMLVVFADSQGELNVLDGYCRHMGGNLAQGTVKGD
;
A
#
# COMPACT_ATOMS: atom_id res chain seq x y z
N MET A 1 11.96 -39.09 -53.08
CA MET A 1 12.87 -37.94 -52.97
C MET A 1 12.43 -37.17 -51.74
N SER A 2 13.28 -37.18 -50.72
CA SER A 2 12.95 -36.83 -49.34
C SER A 2 12.70 -35.33 -49.18
N ALA A 3 11.65 -34.98 -48.43
CA ALA A 3 11.37 -33.60 -48.03
C ALA A 3 12.22 -33.25 -46.80
N GLU A 4 13.13 -32.29 -46.96
CA GLU A 4 13.98 -31.80 -45.89
C GLU A 4 13.23 -30.72 -45.10
N SER A 5 12.91 -31.03 -43.84
CA SER A 5 12.28 -30.08 -42.91
C SER A 5 13.35 -29.12 -42.39
N ALA A 6 13.36 -27.89 -42.88
CA ALA A 6 14.15 -26.80 -42.31
C ALA A 6 13.48 -26.31 -41.00
N ALA A 7 13.72 -27.03 -39.91
CA ALA A 7 13.48 -26.50 -38.57
C ALA A 7 14.55 -25.43 -38.30
N GLY A 8 14.21 -24.17 -38.57
CA GLY A 8 15.05 -23.03 -38.22
C GLY A 8 15.35 -23.08 -36.72
N THR A 9 16.63 -23.01 -36.35
CA THR A 9 17.08 -22.91 -34.96
C THR A 9 16.37 -21.73 -34.30
N ALA A 10 15.39 -22.01 -33.44
CA ALA A 10 14.69 -20.98 -32.70
C ALA A 10 15.69 -20.28 -31.77
N ASN A 11 16.01 -19.02 -32.05
CA ASN A 11 16.86 -18.20 -31.18
C ASN A 11 16.21 -18.08 -29.80
N ILE A 12 17.03 -18.15 -28.75
CA ILE A 12 16.58 -17.93 -27.36
C ILE A 12 16.05 -16.49 -27.26
N ARG A 13 14.82 -16.33 -26.76
CA ARG A 13 14.26 -15.03 -26.44
C ARG A 13 14.48 -14.77 -24.95
N GLU A 14 15.16 -13.68 -24.66
CA GLU A 14 15.37 -13.21 -23.29
C GLU A 14 14.12 -12.52 -22.76
N ILE A 15 13.87 -12.68 -21.46
CA ILE A 15 12.81 -11.95 -20.75
C ILE A 15 13.42 -10.64 -20.27
N ASP A 16 12.84 -9.52 -20.70
CA ASP A 16 13.11 -8.21 -20.12
C ASP A 16 12.08 -7.94 -19.02
N THR A 17 12.54 -7.83 -17.78
CA THR A 17 11.68 -7.57 -16.62
C THR A 17 11.38 -6.09 -16.42
N GLY A 18 12.13 -5.20 -17.07
CA GLY A 18 12.12 -3.76 -16.79
C GLY A 18 12.47 -3.42 -15.33
N ASP A 19 12.32 -2.14 -14.99
CA ASP A 19 12.47 -1.62 -13.64
C ASP A 19 11.11 -1.54 -12.92
N LEU A 20 11.13 -1.68 -11.60
CA LEU A 20 9.93 -1.47 -10.78
C LEU A 20 9.54 0.02 -10.80
N PRO A 21 8.24 0.37 -10.90
CA PRO A 21 7.81 1.77 -10.84
C PRO A 21 8.05 2.39 -9.46
N ASP A 22 8.59 3.61 -9.43
CA ASP A 22 8.74 4.40 -8.20
C ASP A 22 7.41 4.96 -7.67
N ARG A 23 6.37 4.98 -8.52
CA ARG A 23 5.06 5.58 -8.20
C ARG A 23 4.03 4.51 -7.86
N TYR A 24 3.34 4.69 -6.74
CA TYR A 24 2.18 3.88 -6.37
C TYR A 24 0.97 4.10 -7.29
N ALA A 25 0.16 3.06 -7.46
CA ALA A 25 -1.04 3.11 -8.30
C ALA A 25 -2.03 4.19 -7.81
N ARG A 26 -2.64 4.93 -8.74
CA ARG A 26 -3.70 5.90 -8.41
C ARG A 26 -5.03 5.16 -8.35
N GLY A 27 -5.71 5.23 -7.21
CA GLY A 27 -7.04 4.66 -7.04
C GLY A 27 -7.42 4.49 -5.59
N TRP A 28 -8.62 3.94 -5.37
CA TRP A 28 -9.06 3.50 -4.06
C TRP A 28 -8.35 2.21 -3.68
N HIS A 29 -7.86 2.13 -2.44
CA HIS A 29 -7.21 0.96 -1.88
C HIS A 29 -7.92 0.59 -0.57
N CYS A 30 -8.41 -0.64 -0.48
CA CYS A 30 -9.02 -1.14 0.74
C CYS A 30 -7.93 -1.32 1.81
N LEU A 31 -8.14 -0.76 3.00
CA LEU A 31 -7.20 -0.88 4.12
C LEU A 31 -7.54 -2.03 5.07
N GLY A 32 -8.81 -2.44 5.12
CA GLY A 32 -9.27 -3.56 5.94
C GLY A 32 -10.74 -3.45 6.33
N PRO A 33 -11.25 -4.39 7.13
CA PRO A 33 -12.59 -4.33 7.72
C PRO A 33 -12.73 -3.12 8.66
N VAL A 34 -13.82 -2.36 8.53
CA VAL A 34 -14.09 -1.18 9.37
C VAL A 34 -14.03 -1.48 10.87
N LYS A 35 -14.55 -2.64 11.29
CA LYS A 35 -14.56 -3.08 12.70
C LYS A 35 -13.17 -3.14 13.34
N ASP A 36 -12.11 -3.34 12.54
CA ASP A 36 -10.74 -3.44 13.03
C ASP A 36 -10.16 -2.05 13.38
N TYR A 37 -10.84 -0.97 12.98
CA TYR A 37 -10.47 0.43 13.26
C TYR A 37 -11.41 1.12 14.26
N LEU A 38 -12.44 0.43 14.76
CA LEU A 38 -13.43 0.96 15.72
C LEU A 38 -13.12 0.56 17.17
N ASP A 39 -11.85 0.29 17.49
CA ASP A 39 -11.40 -0.17 18.81
C ASP A 39 -11.10 0.97 19.80
N GLY A 40 -11.28 2.22 19.37
CA GLY A 40 -11.01 3.42 20.16
C GLY A 40 -9.52 3.80 20.23
N THR A 41 -8.66 3.15 19.44
CA THR A 41 -7.22 3.44 19.41
C THR A 41 -6.75 3.88 18.02
N PRO A 42 -5.66 4.65 17.93
CA PRO A 42 -5.03 4.94 16.65
C PRO A 42 -4.35 3.69 16.07
N ASN A 43 -4.63 3.40 14.80
CA ASN A 43 -4.15 2.22 14.09
C ASN A 43 -3.12 2.64 13.02
N GLY A 44 -1.88 2.16 13.14
CA GLY A 44 -0.81 2.45 12.18
C GLY A 44 -0.83 1.51 10.97
N ILE A 45 -0.60 2.05 9.77
CA ILE A 45 -0.53 1.28 8.52
C ILE A 45 0.65 1.77 7.67
N GLU A 46 1.56 0.86 7.33
CA GLU A 46 2.64 1.12 6.37
C GLU A 46 2.13 0.88 4.94
N ILE A 47 1.91 1.95 4.19
CA ILE A 47 1.38 1.89 2.83
C ILE A 47 1.88 3.07 2.00
N PHE A 48 2.05 2.86 0.69
CA PHE A 48 2.54 3.88 -0.24
C PHE A 48 3.88 4.53 0.16
N GLY A 49 4.77 3.73 0.76
CA GLY A 49 6.12 4.16 1.12
C GLY A 49 6.15 5.10 2.32
N THR A 50 5.07 5.17 3.10
CA THR A 50 4.96 5.99 4.32
C THR A 50 4.14 5.26 5.38
N MET A 51 4.06 5.86 6.58
CA MET A 51 3.16 5.47 7.66
C MET A 51 1.93 6.36 7.63
N LEU A 52 0.74 5.76 7.63
CA LEU A 52 -0.54 6.43 7.89
C LEU A 52 -1.05 6.05 9.28
N VAL A 53 -1.88 6.90 9.87
CA VAL A 53 -2.66 6.59 11.07
C VAL A 53 -4.14 6.65 10.72
N VAL A 54 -4.87 5.60 11.10
CA VAL A 54 -6.33 5.49 11.00
C VAL A 54 -6.90 5.56 12.41
N PHE A 55 -7.94 6.35 12.63
CA PHE A 55 -8.62 6.40 13.93
C PHE A 55 -10.09 6.76 13.74
N ALA A 56 -10.93 6.30 14.68
CA ALA A 56 -12.33 6.68 14.75
C ALA A 56 -12.53 7.89 15.67
N ASP A 57 -13.42 8.81 15.31
CA ASP A 57 -13.87 9.88 16.21
C ASP A 57 -14.93 9.37 17.22
N SER A 58 -15.52 10.26 18.03
CA SER A 58 -16.53 9.84 19.02
C SER A 58 -17.84 9.32 18.40
N GLN A 59 -18.09 9.59 17.11
CA GLN A 59 -19.26 9.10 16.38
C GLN A 59 -18.97 7.81 15.59
N GLY A 60 -17.71 7.35 15.60
CA GLY A 60 -17.27 6.17 14.85
C GLY A 60 -16.91 6.46 13.40
N GLU A 61 -16.76 7.73 13.00
CA GLU A 61 -16.30 8.10 11.66
C GLU A 61 -14.78 7.88 11.55
N LEU A 62 -14.35 7.19 10.49
CA LEU A 62 -12.94 6.87 10.27
C LEU A 62 -12.21 8.03 9.58
N ASN A 63 -11.10 8.42 10.19
CA ASN A 63 -10.20 9.44 9.71
C ASN A 63 -8.84 8.82 9.37
N VAL A 64 -8.18 9.36 8.35
CA VAL A 64 -6.83 8.94 7.93
C VAL A 64 -5.94 10.15 7.80
N LEU A 65 -4.77 10.11 8.46
CA LEU A 65 -3.74 11.15 8.38
C LEU A 65 -2.37 10.51 8.09
N ASP A 66 -1.41 11.34 7.71
CA ASP A 66 0.00 10.95 7.80
C ASP A 66 0.33 10.58 9.25
N GLY A 67 1.00 9.46 9.46
CA GLY A 67 1.29 8.91 10.79
C GLY A 67 2.33 9.69 11.58
N TYR A 68 3.10 10.57 10.95
CA TYR A 68 4.15 11.34 11.62
C TYR A 68 3.71 12.78 11.90
N CYS A 69 3.68 13.13 13.19
CA CYS A 69 3.29 14.45 13.68
C CYS A 69 4.18 15.55 13.09
N ARG A 70 3.54 16.61 12.57
CA ARG A 70 4.21 17.74 11.90
C ARG A 70 5.02 18.64 12.84
N HIS A 71 4.92 18.46 14.16
CA HIS A 71 5.78 19.16 15.11
C HIS A 71 7.23 18.66 15.02
N MET A 72 7.48 17.41 15.44
CA MET A 72 8.83 16.83 15.53
C MET A 72 8.88 15.33 15.18
N GLY A 73 7.94 14.83 14.36
CA GLY A 73 7.99 13.47 13.82
C GLY A 73 7.54 12.35 14.76
N GLY A 74 6.85 12.67 15.86
CA GLY A 74 6.25 11.66 16.73
C GLY A 74 5.24 10.78 15.98
N ASN A 75 5.22 9.48 16.28
CA ASN A 75 4.29 8.54 15.64
C ASN A 75 2.89 8.65 16.27
N LEU A 76 1.93 9.18 15.51
CA LEU A 76 0.54 9.37 15.93
C LEU A 76 -0.18 8.04 16.18
N ALA A 77 0.24 6.94 15.54
CA ALA A 77 -0.30 5.60 15.81
C ALA A 77 0.04 5.10 17.23
N GLN A 78 1.03 5.70 17.91
CA GLN A 78 1.35 5.43 19.31
C GLN A 78 0.71 6.44 20.28
N GLY A 79 -0.18 7.29 19.75
CA GLY A 79 -0.89 8.31 20.51
C GLY A 79 -2.16 7.80 21.19
N THR A 80 -3.12 8.69 21.34
CA THR A 80 -4.42 8.37 21.94
C THR A 80 -5.48 9.25 21.30
N VAL A 81 -6.63 8.67 20.96
CA VAL A 81 -7.80 9.43 20.49
C VAL A 81 -8.39 10.21 21.67
N LYS A 82 -8.64 11.51 21.49
CA LYS A 82 -9.19 12.38 22.53
C LYS A 82 -10.26 13.31 21.94
N GLY A 83 -11.51 12.92 22.02
CA GLY A 83 -12.64 13.71 21.49
C GLY A 83 -12.68 13.72 19.95
N ASP A 84 -13.30 14.78 19.43
CA ASP A 84 -13.45 15.08 17.99
C ASP A 84 -12.51 16.23 17.59
#